data_AF-A0A368K005-F1
#
_entry.id   AF-A0A368K005-F1
#
_cell.length_a   1.000
_cell.length_b   1.000
_cell.length_c   1.000
_cell.angle_alpha   90.00
_cell.angle_beta   90.00
_cell.angle_gamma   90.00
#
_symmetry.space_group_name_H-M   'P 1'
#
loop_
_entity.id
_entity.type
_entity.pdbx_description
1 polymer ?
#
loop_
_entity_poly.entity_id
_entity_poly.type
_entity_poly.pdbx_seq_one_letter_code
_entity_poly.pdbx_strand_id
1 'polypeptide(L)'
;DQTAWVGPNDGMLVIDLATDGSAGPDGQIDQTKEIAFSLWKTEDERQAELREKGIDDTGRPITDLEGLRHAFDSNGDNILDAWDARWSEFRVWQDADQNGIAGPGELLTMSEAGIRLIELMPSKEGVRQFADGSAITGTSKAQMTDGTKMLVGDVTLAFRPSLT
;
A
#
# COMPACT_ATOMS: atom_id res chain seq x y z
N ASP A 1 -3.24 10.96 -20.50
CA ASP A 1 -2.21 10.70 -19.49
C ASP A 1 -1.93 9.21 -19.39
N GLN A 2 -0.70 8.83 -19.04
CA GLN A 2 -0.32 7.43 -18.76
C GLN A 2 0.20 7.38 -17.33
N THR A 3 -0.58 6.78 -16.45
CA THR A 3 -0.15 6.36 -15.11
C THR A 3 0.25 4.89 -15.22
N ALA A 4 1.42 4.52 -14.72
CA ALA A 4 1.75 3.10 -14.59
C ALA A 4 0.72 2.46 -13.66
N TRP A 5 0.20 1.28 -14.02
CA TRP A 5 -0.83 0.58 -13.25
C TRP A 5 -0.40 -0.85 -12.97
N VAL A 6 -0.98 -1.46 -11.93
CA VAL A 6 -0.82 -2.88 -11.67
C VAL A 6 -1.47 -3.69 -12.80
N GLY A 7 -0.94 -4.88 -13.13
CA GLY A 7 -1.51 -5.70 -14.20
C GLY A 7 -2.90 -6.22 -13.85
N PRO A 8 -3.70 -6.70 -14.81
CA PRO A 8 -5.08 -7.16 -14.56
C PRO A 8 -5.19 -8.42 -13.68
N ASN A 9 -4.06 -9.08 -13.39
CA ASN A 9 -3.99 -10.22 -12.46
C ASN A 9 -3.41 -9.82 -11.09
N ASP A 10 -2.97 -8.56 -10.96
CA ASP A 10 -2.44 -7.99 -9.72
C ASP A 10 -3.54 -7.16 -9.05
N GLY A 11 -3.45 -6.99 -7.74
CA GLY A 11 -4.36 -6.13 -6.98
C GLY A 11 -3.58 -5.06 -6.22
N MET A 12 -4.16 -3.88 -6.12
CA MET A 12 -3.61 -2.80 -5.29
C MET A 12 -4.23 -2.88 -3.89
N LEU A 13 -3.38 -2.86 -2.86
CA LEU A 13 -3.86 -2.68 -1.49
C LEU A 13 -4.35 -1.24 -1.32
N VAL A 14 -5.57 -1.08 -0.84
CA VAL A 14 -6.17 0.23 -0.52
C VAL A 14 -6.85 0.16 0.84
N ILE A 15 -7.08 1.32 1.46
CA ILE A 15 -7.98 1.45 2.61
C ILE A 15 -9.22 2.25 2.18
N ASP A 16 -10.40 1.73 2.47
CA ASP A 16 -11.70 2.34 2.17
C ASP A 16 -12.10 3.21 3.37
N LEU A 17 -11.96 4.54 3.21
CA LEU A 17 -12.22 5.52 4.26
C LEU A 17 -13.63 6.06 4.18
N ALA A 18 -14.02 6.80 5.21
CA ALA A 18 -15.29 7.51 5.18
C ALA A 18 -15.12 8.73 4.27
N THR A 19 -16.21 9.28 3.77
CA THR A 19 -16.19 10.46 2.87
C THR A 19 -15.46 11.68 3.44
N ASP A 20 -15.31 11.78 4.77
CA ASP A 20 -14.55 12.86 5.44
C ASP A 20 -13.08 12.49 5.75
N GLY A 21 -12.63 11.33 5.27
CA GLY A 21 -11.31 10.76 5.50
C GLY A 21 -11.12 10.11 6.87
N SER A 22 -12.18 10.01 7.68
CA SER A 22 -12.15 9.29 8.96
C SER A 22 -12.30 7.78 8.76
N ALA A 23 -12.35 7.04 9.88
CA ALA A 23 -12.47 5.60 9.86
C ALA A 23 -13.88 5.13 9.47
N GLY A 24 -13.93 4.05 8.69
CA GLY A 24 -15.16 3.40 8.25
C GLY A 24 -15.35 3.51 6.74
N PRO A 25 -15.73 2.42 6.04
CA PRO A 25 -15.78 2.42 4.58
C PRO A 25 -16.97 3.20 4.01
N ASP A 26 -16.77 3.91 2.91
CA ASP A 26 -17.85 4.49 2.09
C ASP A 26 -18.03 3.79 0.73
N GLY A 27 -17.15 2.84 0.41
CA GLY A 27 -17.20 2.02 -0.79
C GLY A 27 -16.65 2.70 -2.04
N GLN A 28 -16.04 3.88 -1.91
CA GLN A 28 -15.36 4.59 -2.98
C GLN A 28 -13.87 4.70 -2.66
N ILE A 29 -13.02 4.64 -3.68
CA ILE A 29 -11.59 4.90 -3.55
C ILE A 29 -11.32 6.18 -4.34
N ASP A 30 -11.50 7.32 -3.68
CA ASP A 30 -11.44 8.66 -4.29
C ASP A 30 -10.56 9.66 -3.54
N GLN A 31 -9.97 9.26 -2.41
CA GLN A 31 -9.08 10.07 -1.60
C GLN A 31 -7.63 9.61 -1.74
N THR A 32 -6.69 10.55 -1.80
CA THR A 32 -5.27 10.23 -1.99
C THR A 32 -4.71 9.32 -0.88
N LYS A 33 -5.18 9.49 0.37
CA LYS A 33 -4.74 8.68 1.51
C LYS A 33 -5.22 7.23 1.48
N GLU A 34 -6.18 6.89 0.62
CA GLU A 34 -6.67 5.52 0.46
C GLU A 34 -5.69 4.64 -0.31
N ILE A 35 -4.81 5.27 -1.09
CA ILE A 35 -3.83 4.60 -1.96
C ILE A 35 -2.39 4.93 -1.52
N ALA A 36 -2.10 6.20 -1.25
CA ALA A 36 -0.75 6.66 -0.93
C ALA A 36 -0.48 6.53 0.58
N PHE A 37 -0.07 5.34 1.01
CA PHE A 37 0.24 5.06 2.41
C PHE A 37 1.39 5.90 2.95
N SER A 38 2.31 6.35 2.09
CA SER A 38 3.40 7.27 2.48
C SER A 38 2.90 8.58 3.10
N LEU A 39 1.65 8.99 2.85
CA LEU A 39 1.02 10.19 3.42
C LEU A 39 0.52 10.03 4.86
N TRP A 40 0.61 8.83 5.41
CA TRP A 40 0.21 8.53 6.79
C TRP A 40 1.33 8.69 7.81
N LYS A 41 2.55 8.98 7.34
CA LYS A 41 3.71 9.23 8.19
C LYS A 41 4.38 10.53 7.75
N THR A 42 4.93 11.28 8.69
CA THR A 42 5.73 12.46 8.40
C THR A 42 7.23 12.15 8.41
N GLU A 43 8.02 13.00 7.76
CA GLU A 43 9.48 12.88 7.76
C GLU A 43 10.03 12.96 9.19
N ASP A 44 9.45 13.83 10.03
CA ASP A 44 9.87 14.00 11.42
C ASP A 44 9.60 12.74 12.26
N GLU A 45 8.44 12.09 12.10
CA GLU A 45 8.13 10.81 12.78
C GLU A 45 9.06 9.69 12.32
N ARG A 46 9.32 9.62 11.00
CA ARG A 46 10.27 8.65 10.43
C ARG A 46 11.69 8.87 10.96
N GLN A 47 12.14 10.12 11.00
CA GLN A 47 13.44 10.49 11.54
C GLN A 47 13.55 10.19 13.03
N ALA A 48 12.51 10.46 13.82
CA ALA A 48 12.49 10.13 15.24
C ALA A 48 12.69 8.62 15.46
N GLU A 49 11.97 7.76 14.73
CA GLU A 49 12.10 6.30 14.83
C GLU A 49 13.52 5.81 14.49
N LEU A 50 14.16 6.39 13.47
CA LEU A 50 15.49 5.95 13.01
C LEU A 50 16.63 6.49 13.87
N ARG A 51 16.47 7.67 14.46
CA ARG A 51 17.45 8.23 15.42
C ARG A 51 17.64 7.35 16.63
N GLU A 52 16.58 6.72 17.14
CA GLU A 52 16.67 5.73 18.22
C GLU A 52 17.54 4.52 17.84
N LYS A 53 17.59 4.19 16.54
CA LYS A 53 18.40 3.10 15.97
C LYS A 53 19.79 3.56 15.52
N GLY A 54 20.13 4.85 15.71
CA GLY A 54 21.40 5.44 15.28
C GLY A 54 21.56 5.55 13.76
N ILE A 55 20.44 5.58 13.02
CA ILE A 55 20.41 5.65 11.55
C ILE A 55 20.04 7.08 11.15
N ASP A 56 20.83 7.68 10.26
CA ASP A 56 20.52 8.95 9.58
C ASP A 56 20.35 8.70 8.07
N ASP A 57 19.13 8.91 7.60
CA ASP A 57 18.71 8.86 6.20
C ASP A 57 17.89 10.12 5.85
N THR A 58 18.30 11.27 6.38
CA THR A 58 17.68 12.58 6.11
C THR A 58 17.52 12.80 4.60
N GLY A 59 16.29 13.17 4.19
CA GLY A 59 15.96 13.46 2.79
C GLY A 59 15.58 12.23 1.95
N ARG A 60 15.54 11.02 2.53
CA ARG A 60 14.94 9.86 1.89
C ARG A 60 13.40 9.96 1.96
N PRO A 61 12.67 9.75 0.84
CA PRO A 61 11.22 9.67 0.87
C PRO A 61 10.70 8.54 1.78
N ILE A 62 9.54 8.79 2.39
CA ILE A 62 8.76 7.75 3.09
C ILE A 62 8.18 6.81 2.04
N THR A 63 8.36 5.51 2.26
CA THR A 63 7.79 4.48 1.39
C THR A 63 6.37 4.11 1.81
N ASP A 64 5.59 3.52 0.92
CA ASP A 64 4.20 3.16 1.24
C ASP A 64 4.13 2.12 2.35
N LEU A 65 5.03 1.14 2.37
CA LEU A 65 5.06 0.12 3.43
C LEU A 65 5.44 0.72 4.80
N GLU A 66 6.27 1.76 4.83
CA GLU A 66 6.60 2.47 6.08
C GLU A 66 5.42 3.27 6.64
N GLY A 67 4.65 3.91 5.76
CA GLY A 67 3.44 4.62 6.14
C GLY A 67 2.34 3.66 6.58
N LEU A 68 2.17 2.55 5.84
CA LEU A 68 1.23 1.48 6.17
C LEU A 68 1.51 0.91 7.57
N ARG A 69 2.75 0.52 7.83
CA ARG A 69 3.17 0.03 9.15
C ARG A 69 2.97 1.07 10.24
N HIS A 70 3.35 2.32 10.00
CA HIS A 70 3.25 3.35 11.04
C HIS A 70 1.81 3.61 11.48
N ALA A 71 0.86 3.62 10.53
CA ALA A 71 -0.51 4.01 10.82
C ALA A 71 -1.46 2.84 11.13
N PHE A 72 -1.17 1.63 10.67
CA PHE A 72 -2.15 0.54 10.68
C PHE A 72 -1.70 -0.75 11.38
N ASP A 73 -0.42 -0.91 11.70
CA ASP A 73 0.07 -1.96 12.61
C ASP A 73 -0.20 -1.52 14.06
N SER A 74 -1.42 -1.76 14.51
CA SER A 74 -1.93 -1.25 15.78
C SER A 74 -1.42 -2.05 16.98
N ASN A 75 -0.95 -3.27 16.75
CA ASN A 75 -0.44 -4.16 17.79
C ASN A 75 1.11 -4.19 17.84
N GLY A 76 1.79 -3.64 16.83
CA GLY A 76 3.24 -3.47 16.76
C GLY A 76 4.02 -4.74 16.40
N ASP A 77 3.39 -5.74 15.81
CA ASP A 77 4.01 -7.02 15.47
C ASP A 77 4.65 -7.05 14.06
N ASN A 78 4.56 -5.94 13.32
CA ASN A 78 4.99 -5.76 11.93
C ASN A 78 4.22 -6.62 10.92
N ILE A 79 2.99 -6.97 11.26
CA ILE A 79 2.05 -7.68 10.42
C ILE A 79 0.81 -6.81 10.30
N LEU A 80 0.23 -6.74 9.11
CA LEU A 80 -1.13 -6.26 8.93
C LEU A 80 -2.05 -7.48 8.84
N ASP A 81 -2.89 -7.69 9.84
CA ASP A 81 -3.85 -8.79 9.88
C ASP A 81 -5.13 -8.46 10.66
N ALA A 82 -5.99 -9.47 10.87
CA ALA A 82 -7.27 -9.31 11.54
C ALA A 82 -7.20 -8.86 13.02
N TRP A 83 -6.00 -8.84 13.62
CA TRP A 83 -5.78 -8.30 14.96
C TRP A 83 -5.54 -6.79 14.94
N ASP A 84 -5.43 -6.18 13.76
CA ASP A 84 -5.34 -4.73 13.63
C ASP A 84 -6.68 -4.03 13.66
N ALA A 85 -6.72 -2.90 14.37
CA ALA A 85 -7.95 -2.16 14.65
C ALA A 85 -8.74 -1.76 13.39
N ARG A 86 -8.04 -1.53 12.28
CA ARG A 86 -8.63 -1.07 11.00
C ARG A 86 -8.58 -2.10 9.88
N TRP A 87 -8.28 -3.37 10.18
CA TRP A 87 -8.18 -4.44 9.18
C TRP A 87 -9.40 -4.53 8.25
N SER A 88 -10.61 -4.38 8.80
CA SER A 88 -11.86 -4.48 8.05
C SER A 88 -12.06 -3.38 7.00
N GLU A 89 -11.25 -2.31 7.04
CA GLU A 89 -11.31 -1.19 6.09
C GLU A 89 -10.44 -1.44 4.87
N PHE A 90 -9.50 -2.40 4.93
CA PHE A 90 -8.66 -2.71 3.79
C PHE A 90 -9.41 -3.46 2.69
N ARG A 91 -9.03 -3.16 1.45
CA ARG A 91 -9.49 -3.83 0.23
C ARG A 91 -8.31 -4.16 -0.66
N VAL A 92 -8.54 -5.12 -1.55
CA VAL A 92 -7.75 -5.32 -2.76
C VAL A 92 -8.56 -4.77 -3.92
N TRP A 93 -8.05 -3.72 -4.56
CA TRP A 93 -8.62 -3.17 -5.77
C TRP A 93 -8.02 -3.85 -7.00
N GLN A 94 -8.86 -4.59 -7.72
CA GLN A 94 -8.55 -5.18 -9.02
C GLN A 94 -9.34 -4.44 -10.10
N ASP A 95 -8.72 -3.42 -10.68
CA ASP A 95 -9.28 -2.63 -11.77
C ASP A 95 -9.32 -3.46 -13.07
N ALA A 96 -10.47 -4.10 -13.31
CA ALA A 96 -10.62 -5.10 -14.35
C ALA A 96 -10.81 -4.47 -15.73
N ASP A 97 -11.46 -3.30 -15.78
CA ASP A 97 -11.68 -2.55 -17.01
C ASP A 97 -10.62 -1.45 -17.25
N GLN A 98 -9.69 -1.26 -16.31
CA GLN A 98 -8.53 -0.36 -16.38
C GLN A 98 -8.91 1.11 -16.52
N ASN A 99 -10.01 1.52 -15.89
CA ASN A 99 -10.52 2.88 -15.98
C ASN A 99 -10.03 3.78 -14.82
N GLY A 100 -9.36 3.23 -13.81
CA GLY A 100 -8.85 3.96 -12.64
C GLY A 100 -9.93 4.40 -11.65
N ILE A 101 -11.13 3.82 -11.70
CA ILE A 101 -12.27 4.07 -10.81
C ILE A 101 -12.76 2.73 -10.29
N ALA A 102 -12.76 2.55 -8.97
CA ALA A 102 -13.26 1.32 -8.35
C ALA A 102 -14.75 1.08 -8.68
N GLY A 103 -15.00 0.05 -9.50
CA GLY A 103 -16.35 -0.37 -9.90
C GLY A 103 -16.94 -1.48 -9.04
N PRO A 104 -18.24 -1.81 -9.24
CA PRO A 104 -18.86 -2.96 -8.58
C PRO A 104 -18.12 -4.26 -8.87
N GLY A 105 -17.66 -4.94 -7.82
CA GLY A 105 -16.93 -6.21 -7.93
C GLY A 105 -15.42 -6.08 -8.08
N GLU A 106 -14.88 -4.85 -8.16
CA GLU A 106 -13.44 -4.61 -8.26
C GLU A 106 -12.77 -4.39 -6.90
N LEU A 107 -13.56 -4.11 -5.86
CA LEU A 107 -13.09 -4.01 -4.48
C LEU A 107 -13.41 -5.30 -3.73
N LEU A 108 -12.36 -6.07 -3.46
CA LEU A 108 -12.45 -7.29 -2.65
C LEU A 108 -12.04 -6.98 -1.22
N THR A 109 -12.75 -7.52 -0.23
CA THR A 109 -12.22 -7.61 1.13
C THR A 109 -10.95 -8.47 1.14
N MET A 110 -10.11 -8.32 2.17
CA MET A 110 -8.90 -9.14 2.31
C MET A 110 -9.20 -10.65 2.28
N SER A 111 -10.29 -11.07 2.92
CA SER A 111 -10.75 -12.45 2.91
C SER A 111 -11.22 -12.93 1.54
N GLU A 112 -11.95 -12.11 0.78
CA GLU A 112 -12.38 -12.43 -0.59
C GLU A 112 -11.20 -12.53 -1.55
N ALA A 113 -10.17 -11.70 -1.37
CA ALA A 113 -8.89 -11.80 -2.06
C ALA A 113 -8.02 -12.98 -1.57
N GLY A 114 -8.46 -13.70 -0.54
CA GLY A 114 -7.74 -14.82 0.05
C GLY A 114 -6.49 -14.42 0.84
N ILE A 115 -6.35 -13.15 1.24
CA ILE A 115 -5.21 -12.66 2.03
C ILE A 115 -5.53 -12.86 3.52
N ARG A 116 -4.63 -13.57 4.21
CA ARG A 116 -4.71 -13.77 5.66
C ARG A 116 -3.94 -12.69 6.42
N LEU A 117 -2.74 -12.34 5.95
CA LEU A 117 -1.88 -11.31 6.54
C LEU A 117 -0.88 -10.78 5.53
N ILE A 118 -0.35 -9.59 5.79
CA ILE A 118 0.75 -8.97 5.03
C ILE A 118 1.91 -8.67 5.98
N GLU A 119 3.12 -9.14 5.64
CA GLU A 119 4.34 -8.77 6.34
C GLU A 119 4.72 -7.31 5.99
N LEU A 120 4.98 -6.48 7.00
CA LEU A 120 5.21 -5.04 6.82
C LEU A 120 6.69 -4.64 6.88
N MET A 121 7.58 -5.61 7.07
CA MET A 121 9.02 -5.37 7.00
C MET A 121 9.52 -5.58 5.57
N PRO A 122 10.07 -4.55 4.90
CA PRO A 122 10.53 -4.67 3.54
C PRO A 122 11.85 -5.45 3.46
N SER A 123 11.98 -6.25 2.40
CA SER A 123 13.22 -6.76 1.85
C SER A 123 13.71 -5.87 0.72
N LYS A 124 15.04 -5.80 0.54
CA LYS A 124 15.67 -5.16 -0.63
C LYS A 124 15.73 -6.08 -1.84
N GLU A 125 15.32 -7.34 -1.70
CA GLU A 125 15.22 -8.25 -2.83
C GLU A 125 14.18 -7.75 -3.83
N GLY A 126 14.51 -7.82 -5.13
CA GLY A 126 13.60 -7.41 -6.19
C GLY A 126 13.46 -5.90 -6.40
N VAL A 127 14.14 -5.06 -5.60
CA VAL A 127 14.21 -3.61 -5.83
C VAL A 127 14.71 -3.33 -7.25
N ARG A 128 13.96 -2.52 -7.98
CA ARG A 128 14.20 -2.28 -9.40
C ARG A 128 13.66 -0.91 -9.79
N GLN A 129 14.44 -0.18 -10.57
CA GLN A 129 14.00 1.03 -11.24
C GLN A 129 13.70 0.73 -12.71
N PHE A 130 12.62 1.31 -13.22
CA PHE A 130 12.18 1.18 -14.61
C PHE A 130 12.48 2.46 -15.40
N ALA A 131 12.58 2.33 -16.72
CA ALA A 131 12.95 3.43 -17.61
C ALA A 131 11.87 4.52 -17.73
N ASP A 132 10.63 4.21 -17.35
CA ASP A 132 9.54 5.16 -17.28
C ASP A 132 9.63 6.08 -16.04
N GLY A 133 10.44 5.71 -15.05
CA GLY A 133 10.59 6.39 -13.76
C GLY A 133 9.92 5.66 -12.60
N SER A 134 9.13 4.62 -12.88
CA SER A 134 8.52 3.77 -11.87
C SER A 134 9.60 2.95 -11.16
N ALA A 135 9.35 2.52 -9.93
CA ALA A 135 10.29 1.70 -9.17
C ALA A 135 9.59 0.78 -8.18
N ILE A 136 10.13 -0.43 -8.01
CA ILE A 136 9.91 -1.24 -6.81
C ILE A 136 10.94 -0.78 -5.78
N THR A 137 10.48 -0.14 -4.71
CA THR A 137 11.30 0.45 -3.64
C THR A 137 11.59 -0.55 -2.52
N GLY A 138 10.79 -1.61 -2.43
CA GLY A 138 10.95 -2.74 -1.53
C GLY A 138 9.98 -3.87 -1.88
N THR A 139 10.20 -5.05 -1.30
CA THR A 139 9.24 -6.16 -1.39
C THR A 139 8.91 -6.73 -0.03
N SER A 140 7.71 -7.24 0.16
CA SER A 140 7.32 -8.05 1.31
C SER A 140 6.50 -9.26 0.85
N LYS A 141 5.81 -9.92 1.77
CA LYS A 141 5.04 -11.12 1.47
C LYS A 141 3.67 -11.05 2.14
N ALA A 142 2.66 -11.51 1.43
CA ALA A 142 1.38 -11.87 2.02
C ALA A 142 1.33 -13.39 2.23
N GLN A 143 0.69 -13.82 3.32
CA GLN A 143 0.26 -15.21 3.45
C GLN A 143 -1.19 -15.30 3.04
N MET A 144 -1.49 -16.26 2.18
CA MET A 144 -2.84 -16.52 1.69
C MET A 144 -3.57 -17.47 2.63
N THR A 145 -4.90 -17.49 2.57
CA THR A 145 -5.76 -18.36 3.38
C THR A 145 -5.59 -19.84 3.05
N ASP A 146 -5.11 -20.17 1.84
CA ASP A 146 -4.77 -21.53 1.41
C ASP A 146 -3.36 -21.97 1.85
N GLY A 147 -2.61 -21.12 2.56
CA GLY A 147 -1.26 -21.37 3.05
C GLY A 147 -0.14 -21.05 2.06
N THR A 148 -0.46 -20.60 0.84
CA THR A 148 0.54 -20.11 -0.12
C THR A 148 1.04 -18.71 0.26
N LYS A 149 2.11 -18.27 -0.40
CA LYS A 149 2.67 -16.93 -0.22
C LYS A 149 2.58 -16.15 -1.52
N MET A 150 2.25 -14.87 -1.41
CA MET A 150 2.23 -13.91 -2.52
C MET A 150 3.28 -12.83 -2.28
N LEU A 151 3.94 -12.38 -3.35
CA LEU A 151 4.86 -11.24 -3.30
C LEU A 151 4.05 -9.95 -3.20
N VAL A 152 4.45 -9.05 -2.29
CA VAL A 152 3.92 -7.69 -2.21
C VAL A 152 5.03 -6.74 -2.62
N GLY A 153 4.75 -5.80 -3.51
CA GLY A 153 5.68 -4.76 -3.91
C GLY A 153 5.33 -3.43 -3.23
N ASP A 154 6.33 -2.75 -2.71
CA ASP A 154 6.26 -1.31 -2.44
C ASP A 154 6.71 -0.61 -3.73
N VAL A 155 5.81 0.18 -4.32
CA VAL A 155 5.96 0.64 -5.70
C VAL A 155 5.71 2.14 -5.79
N THR A 156 6.66 2.86 -6.38
CA THR A 156 6.43 4.23 -6.84
C THR A 156 6.09 4.18 -8.33
N LEU A 157 4.94 4.74 -8.70
CA LEU A 157 4.48 4.78 -10.08
C LEU A 157 4.83 6.13 -10.71
N ALA A 158 5.44 6.11 -11.90
CA ALA A 158 5.67 7.33 -12.65
C ALA A 158 4.35 7.89 -13.21
N PHE A 159 4.15 9.19 -13.03
CA PHE A 159 3.11 9.94 -13.72
C PHE A 159 3.78 10.83 -14.78
N ARG A 160 3.36 10.67 -16.04
CA ARG A 160 3.79 11.55 -17.13
C ARG A 160 2.57 12.29 -17.67
N PRO A 161 2.42 13.59 -17.38
CA PRO A 161 1.37 14.39 -17.98
C PRO A 161 1.62 14.48 -19.49
N SER A 162 0.56 14.32 -20.27
CA SER A 162 0.61 14.60 -21.71
C SER A 162 0.83 16.10 -21.86
N LEU A 163 1.94 16.53 -22.49
CA LEU A 163 2.08 17.93 -22.89
C LEU A 163 1.01 18.22 -23.95
N THR A 164 -0.01 19.01 -23.60
CA THR A 164 -0.93 19.65 -24.55
C THR A 164 -0.32 20.90 -25.14
#